data_AF-A0A4Q6GDQ9-F1
#
_entry.id   AF-A0A4Q6GDQ9-F1
#
_cell.length_a   1.000
_cell.length_b   1.000
_cell.length_c   1.000
_cell.angle_alpha   90.00
_cell.angle_beta   90.00
_cell.angle_gamma   90.00
#
_symmetry.space_group_name_H-M   'P 1'
#
loop_
_entity.id
_entity.type
_entity.pdbx_description
1 polymer ?
#
loop_
_entity_poly.entity_id
_entity_poly.type
_entity_poly.pdbx_seq_one_letter_code
_entity_poly.pdbx_strand_id
1 'polypeptide(L)'
;INSGSRIEVAFTKSQRTVKLRKGEAWFEVAKDKTKPFVVEAGEARIKAVGTAFSVRRFANGTEVLVTEGKVEVWGKGRDAQRRFLAVGDRAFLAQDAGTISVSRQPVEVNRKLAWREGKVILKNQTLDDAVADFNRYSPKTIVIVDAALRDKRLFGQYKLDAPELFAQDVSTVLDVPIAITADTIFIGRKTGGGQDGI
;
A
#
# COMPACT_ATOMS: atom_id res chain seq x y z
N ILE A 1 -3.07 -2.52 -3.51
CA ILE A 1 -2.83 -3.60 -2.52
C ILE A 1 -1.32 -3.79 -2.40
N ASN A 2 -0.80 -3.89 -1.16
CA ASN A 2 0.62 -4.10 -0.86
C ASN A 2 0.94 -5.61 -0.73
N SER A 3 2.20 -6.00 -0.88
CA SER A 3 2.56 -7.36 -1.31
C SER A 3 2.44 -8.46 -0.22
N GLY A 4 2.29 -8.09 1.05
CA GLY A 4 1.99 -9.01 2.15
C GLY A 4 0.51 -9.13 2.50
N SER A 5 -0.38 -8.52 1.71
CA SER A 5 -1.77 -8.32 2.11
C SER A 5 -2.67 -9.50 1.75
N ARG A 6 -3.48 -9.93 2.71
CA ARG A 6 -4.54 -10.91 2.48
C ARG A 6 -5.88 -10.20 2.63
N ILE A 7 -6.60 -10.07 1.53
CA ILE A 7 -7.90 -9.39 1.48
C ILE A 7 -8.95 -10.43 1.10
N GLU A 8 -10.00 -10.52 1.91
CA GLU A 8 -11.24 -11.22 1.56
C GLU A 8 -12.30 -10.17 1.24
N VAL A 9 -12.98 -10.33 0.11
CA VAL A 9 -14.02 -9.40 -0.31
C VAL A 9 -15.37 -10.09 -0.21
N ALA A 10 -16.30 -9.48 0.50
CA ALA A 10 -17.68 -9.95 0.63
C ALA A 10 -18.63 -8.79 0.29
N PHE A 11 -19.10 -8.77 -0.96
CA PHE A 11 -20.11 -7.81 -1.40
C PHE A 11 -21.51 -8.37 -1.16
N THR A 12 -22.38 -7.63 -0.47
CA THR A 12 -23.81 -7.92 -0.37
C THR A 12 -24.63 -6.84 -1.09
N LYS A 13 -25.95 -7.07 -1.25
CA LYS A 13 -26.84 -6.08 -1.88
C LYS A 13 -26.91 -4.74 -1.12
N SER A 14 -26.71 -4.76 0.19
CA SER A 14 -26.85 -3.59 1.08
C SER A 14 -25.52 -2.99 1.57
N GLN A 15 -24.41 -3.73 1.48
CA GLN A 15 -23.12 -3.26 1.99
C GLN A 15 -21.96 -3.85 1.19
N ARG A 16 -20.92 -3.04 0.98
CA ARG A 16 -19.64 -3.51 0.44
C ARG A 16 -18.69 -3.75 1.60
N THR A 17 -18.45 -5.00 1.97
CA THR A 17 -17.55 -5.34 3.08
C THR A 17 -16.25 -5.94 2.56
N VAL A 18 -15.13 -5.42 3.05
CA VAL A 18 -13.80 -5.97 2.78
C VAL A 18 -13.14 -6.34 4.10
N LYS A 19 -12.58 -7.54 4.20
CA LYS A 19 -11.82 -7.98 5.36
C LYS A 19 -10.33 -7.98 5.03
N LEU A 20 -9.57 -7.12 5.70
CA LEU A 20 -8.11 -7.10 5.62
C LEU A 20 -7.53 -8.02 6.70
N ARG A 21 -7.11 -9.21 6.30
CA ARG A 21 -6.55 -10.23 7.21
C ARG A 21 -5.07 -10.00 7.50
N LYS A 22 -4.32 -9.36 6.62
CA LYS A 22 -2.89 -9.07 6.84
C LYS A 22 -2.49 -7.91 5.94
N GLY A 23 -1.43 -7.20 6.33
CA GLY A 23 -0.74 -6.25 5.47
C GLY A 23 -1.42 -4.89 5.40
N GLU A 24 -1.26 -4.23 4.27
CA GLU A 24 -1.77 -2.90 3.98
C GLU A 24 -2.57 -2.85 2.68
N ALA A 25 -3.66 -2.09 2.69
CA ALA A 25 -4.46 -1.82 1.51
C ALA A 25 -4.82 -0.34 1.45
N TRP A 26 -4.68 0.25 0.27
CA TRP A 26 -5.25 1.54 -0.07
C TRP A 26 -6.58 1.33 -0.78
N PHE A 27 -7.59 2.07 -0.35
CA PHE A 27 -8.95 2.01 -0.84
C PHE A 27 -9.31 3.35 -1.45
N GLU A 28 -9.73 3.33 -2.71
CA GLU A 28 -10.42 4.43 -3.36
C GLU A 28 -11.87 4.01 -3.57
N VAL A 29 -12.77 4.64 -2.83
CA VAL A 29 -14.16 4.24 -2.73
C VAL A 29 -15.01 5.25 -3.48
N ALA A 30 -15.67 4.81 -4.55
CA ALA A 30 -16.66 5.63 -5.24
C ALA A 30 -17.80 6.03 -4.28
N LYS A 31 -18.26 7.28 -4.42
CA LYS A 31 -19.29 7.88 -3.57
C LYS A 31 -20.65 7.22 -3.83
N ASP A 32 -21.11 6.44 -2.85
CA ASP A 32 -22.43 5.84 -2.84
C ASP A 32 -22.95 5.82 -1.40
N LYS A 33 -23.92 6.69 -1.09
CA LYS A 33 -24.52 6.79 0.25
C LYS A 33 -25.49 5.62 0.53
N THR A 34 -25.99 4.97 -0.51
CA THR A 34 -26.97 3.88 -0.39
C THR A 34 -26.29 2.55 -0.10
N LYS A 35 -25.01 2.40 -0.48
CA LYS A 35 -24.18 1.21 -0.23
C LYS A 35 -22.85 1.60 0.42
N PRO A 36 -22.83 1.79 1.76
CA PRO A 36 -21.61 2.12 2.47
C PRO A 36 -20.55 1.05 2.24
N PHE A 37 -19.30 1.50 2.17
CA PHE A 37 -18.13 0.64 2.09
C PHE A 37 -17.54 0.49 3.48
N VAL A 38 -17.37 -0.75 3.94
CA VAL A 38 -16.85 -1.07 5.26
C VAL A 38 -15.63 -1.97 5.14
N VAL A 39 -14.53 -1.57 5.77
CA VAL A 39 -13.34 -2.40 5.94
C VAL A 39 -13.33 -2.94 7.36
N GLU A 40 -13.17 -4.25 7.51
CA GLU A 40 -12.89 -4.92 8.77
C GLU A 40 -11.43 -5.36 8.81
N ALA A 41 -10.69 -4.93 9.83
CA ALA A 41 -9.27 -5.24 10.01
C ALA A 41 -8.98 -5.53 11.48
N GLY A 42 -8.98 -6.82 11.86
CA GLY A 42 -8.98 -7.23 13.26
C GLY A 42 -10.21 -6.70 13.99
N GLU A 43 -9.99 -5.97 15.08
CA GLU A 43 -11.05 -5.32 15.85
C GLU A 43 -11.53 -3.99 15.24
N ALA A 44 -10.83 -3.46 14.23
CA ALA A 44 -11.20 -2.19 13.63
C ALA A 44 -12.26 -2.35 12.54
N ARG A 45 -13.24 -1.44 12.56
CA ARG A 45 -14.21 -1.21 11.49
C ARG A 45 -14.05 0.21 10.96
N ILE A 46 -13.97 0.33 9.64
CA ILE A 46 -13.79 1.60 8.94
C ILE A 46 -14.92 1.74 7.93
N LYS A 47 -15.73 2.80 8.03
CA LYS A 47 -16.80 3.10 7.08
C LYS A 47 -16.44 4.31 6.24
N ALA A 48 -16.54 4.13 4.93
CA ALA A 48 -16.26 5.11 3.91
C ALA A 48 -17.51 5.43 3.09
N VAL A 49 -17.66 6.70 2.72
CA VAL A 49 -18.71 7.19 1.82
C VAL A 49 -18.08 8.17 0.83
N GLY A 50 -17.42 7.65 -0.21
CA GLY A 50 -16.72 8.47 -1.20
C GLY A 50 -15.39 9.02 -0.68
N THR A 51 -14.38 8.16 -0.50
CA THR A 51 -13.09 8.54 0.12
C THR A 51 -11.91 7.76 -0.41
N ALA A 52 -10.71 8.30 -0.18
CA ALA A 52 -9.45 7.59 -0.34
C ALA A 52 -8.72 7.48 1.01
N PHE A 53 -8.33 6.26 1.39
CA PHE A 53 -7.67 6.00 2.67
C PHE A 53 -6.85 4.71 2.61
N SER A 54 -5.81 4.61 3.43
CA SER A 54 -5.11 3.34 3.67
C SER A 54 -5.53 2.72 4.99
N VAL A 55 -5.54 1.40 5.03
CA VAL A 55 -5.69 0.58 6.23
C VAL A 55 -4.51 -0.37 6.29
N ARG A 56 -3.81 -0.38 7.43
CA ARG A 56 -2.70 -1.28 7.69
C ARG A 56 -2.96 -2.07 8.96
N ARG A 57 -2.89 -3.40 8.85
CA ARG A 57 -3.04 -4.32 9.97
C ARG A 57 -1.67 -4.69 10.54
N PHE A 58 -1.50 -4.46 11.83
CA PHE A 58 -0.37 -4.92 12.63
C PHE A 58 -0.83 -6.04 13.58
N ALA A 59 0.12 -6.65 14.29
CA ALA A 59 -0.18 -7.67 15.29
C ALA A 59 -0.82 -7.09 16.57
N ASN A 60 -0.56 -5.81 16.88
CA ASN A 60 -1.06 -5.12 18.08
C ASN A 60 -2.20 -4.14 17.79
N GLY A 61 -2.65 -4.02 16.54
CA GLY A 61 -3.68 -3.05 16.18
C GLY A 61 -3.80 -2.77 14.70
N THR A 62 -4.61 -1.77 14.38
CA THR A 62 -4.90 -1.33 13.01
C THR A 62 -4.69 0.17 12.86
N GLU A 63 -3.92 0.55 11.85
CA GLU A 63 -3.72 1.94 11.46
C GLU A 63 -4.63 2.31 10.28
N VAL A 64 -5.18 3.51 10.32
CA VAL A 64 -5.98 4.11 9.24
C VAL A 64 -5.41 5.50 8.94
N LEU A 65 -5.11 5.78 7.67
CA LEU A 65 -4.69 7.11 7.20
C LEU A 65 -5.64 7.59 6.12
N VAL A 66 -6.24 8.76 6.33
CA VAL A 66 -7.17 9.36 5.35
C VAL A 66 -6.40 10.26 4.41
N THR A 67 -6.43 9.94 3.12
CA THR A 67 -5.79 10.74 2.07
C THR A 67 -6.79 11.63 1.34
N GLU A 68 -8.09 11.31 1.37
CA GLU A 68 -9.15 12.11 0.78
C GLU A 68 -10.51 11.89 1.47
N GLY A 69 -11.27 12.96 1.66
CA GLY A 69 -12.61 12.92 2.25
C GLY A 69 -12.62 12.63 3.76
N LYS A 70 -13.58 11.80 4.21
CA LYS A 70 -13.77 11.45 5.63
C LYS A 70 -14.20 10.01 5.85
N VAL A 71 -13.65 9.36 6.87
CA VAL A 71 -14.04 8.00 7.28
C VAL A 71 -14.53 7.99 8.73
N GLU A 72 -15.38 7.04 9.06
CA GLU A 72 -15.72 6.69 10.44
C GLU A 72 -14.92 5.47 10.85
N VAL A 73 -14.32 5.48 12.05
CA VAL A 73 -13.58 4.34 12.60
C VAL A 73 -14.10 3.99 13.99
N TRP A 74 -14.26 2.70 14.26
CA TRP A 74 -14.65 2.19 15.58
C TRP A 74 -14.14 0.76 15.83
N GLY A 75 -14.17 0.35 17.10
CA GLY A 75 -13.92 -1.03 17.49
C GLY A 75 -15.17 -1.91 17.30
N LYS A 76 -14.97 -3.17 16.95
CA LYS A 76 -16.04 -4.18 16.85
C LYS A 76 -16.80 -4.28 18.18
N GLY A 77 -18.13 -4.21 18.12
CA GLY A 77 -18.99 -4.22 19.30
C GLY A 77 -18.97 -2.91 20.11
N ARG A 78 -18.30 -1.86 19.62
CA ARG A 78 -18.17 -0.55 20.30
C ARG A 78 -18.69 0.59 19.42
N ASP A 79 -19.84 0.39 18.79
CA ASP A 79 -20.44 1.35 17.86
C ASP A 79 -20.69 2.75 18.46
N ALA A 80 -20.87 2.85 19.79
CA ALA A 80 -21.00 4.12 20.50
C ALA A 80 -19.70 4.95 20.56
N GLN A 81 -18.53 4.34 20.29
CA GLN A 81 -17.21 4.97 20.38
C GLN A 81 -16.65 5.37 19.01
N ARG A 82 -17.52 5.59 18.02
CA ARG A 82 -17.12 6.00 16.66
C ARG A 82 -16.36 7.33 16.67
N ARG A 83 -15.31 7.39 15.87
CA ARG A 83 -14.53 8.61 15.59
C ARG A 83 -14.58 8.93 14.11
N PHE A 84 -14.73 10.20 13.79
CA PHE A 84 -14.58 10.69 12.43
C PHE A 84 -13.13 11.09 12.20
N LEU A 85 -12.59 10.69 11.06
CA LEU A 85 -11.26 11.07 10.58
C LEU A 85 -11.43 11.85 9.28
N ALA A 86 -10.71 12.97 9.17
CA ALA A 86 -10.62 13.79 7.98
C ALA A 86 -9.27 13.59 7.28
N VAL A 87 -9.14 14.14 6.07
CA VAL A 87 -7.87 14.14 5.33
C VAL A 87 -6.70 14.63 6.21
N GLY A 88 -5.59 13.88 6.19
CA GLY A 88 -4.44 14.16 7.03
C GLY A 88 -4.50 13.52 8.41
N ASP A 89 -5.63 12.94 8.83
CA ASP A 89 -5.71 12.22 10.08
C ASP A 89 -5.20 10.79 9.92
N ARG A 90 -4.39 10.39 10.91
CA ARG A 90 -3.96 9.02 11.14
C ARG A 90 -4.53 8.55 12.47
N ALA A 91 -5.26 7.45 12.45
CA ALA A 91 -5.75 6.78 13.65
C ALA A 91 -5.07 5.43 13.86
N PHE A 92 -4.87 5.05 15.11
CA PHE A 92 -4.47 3.71 15.50
C PHE A 92 -5.48 3.13 16.49
N LEU A 93 -6.05 1.97 16.14
CA LEU A 93 -6.86 1.15 17.04
C LEU A 93 -5.97 0.08 17.67
N ALA A 94 -5.79 0.14 18.98
CA ALA A 94 -5.16 -0.95 19.72
C ALA A 94 -6.12 -2.16 19.81
N GLN A 95 -5.57 -3.36 19.66
CA GLN A 95 -6.38 -4.60 19.61
C GLN A 95 -7.03 -4.96 20.96
N ASP A 96 -6.40 -4.61 22.07
CA ASP A 96 -6.78 -4.96 23.44
C ASP A 96 -7.68 -3.91 24.11
N ALA A 97 -7.37 -2.63 23.91
CA ALA A 97 -8.03 -1.55 24.62
C ALA A 97 -9.27 -1.02 23.88
N GLY A 98 -9.40 -1.27 22.57
CA GLY A 98 -10.36 -0.59 21.69
C GLY A 98 -10.26 0.95 21.72
N THR A 99 -9.16 1.46 22.28
CA THR A 99 -8.81 2.88 22.31
C THR A 99 -8.38 3.29 20.91
N ILE A 100 -8.90 4.44 20.48
CA ILE A 100 -8.60 5.06 19.20
C ILE A 100 -7.73 6.28 19.48
N SER A 101 -6.45 6.20 19.15
CA SER A 101 -5.58 7.39 19.14
C SER A 101 -5.64 8.04 17.76
N VAL A 102 -5.67 9.37 17.69
CA VAL A 102 -5.72 10.13 16.44
C VAL A 102 -4.63 11.18 16.44
N SER A 103 -3.92 11.31 15.32
CA SER A 103 -2.85 12.28 15.12
C SER A 103 -2.88 12.84 13.70
N ARG A 104 -2.40 14.08 13.50
CA ARG A 104 -2.26 14.68 12.17
C ARG A 104 -0.95 14.24 11.52
N GLN A 105 -0.99 13.83 10.26
CA GLN A 105 0.15 13.31 9.48
C GLN A 105 0.12 13.79 8.01
N PRO A 106 0.15 15.11 7.73
CA PRO A 106 0.06 15.64 6.36
C PRO A 106 1.19 15.17 5.45
N VAL A 107 2.41 15.02 5.99
CA VAL A 107 3.58 14.52 5.23
C VAL A 107 3.35 13.08 4.72
N GLU A 108 2.71 12.24 5.52
CA GLU A 108 2.44 10.85 5.15
C GLU A 108 1.34 10.77 4.08
N VAL A 109 0.38 11.71 4.08
CA VAL A 109 -0.61 11.86 2.99
C VAL A 109 0.09 12.23 1.68
N ASN A 110 0.95 13.26 1.70
CA ASN A 110 1.71 13.67 0.51
C ASN A 110 2.53 12.50 -0.04
N ARG A 111 3.17 11.73 0.84
CA ARG A 111 3.90 10.52 0.46
C ARG A 111 3.00 9.49 -0.24
N LYS A 112 1.84 9.18 0.33
CA LYS A 112 0.90 8.19 -0.21
C LYS A 112 0.24 8.63 -1.52
N LEU A 113 0.17 9.94 -1.78
CA LEU A 113 -0.42 10.51 -2.99
C LEU A 113 0.64 10.88 -4.06
N ALA A 114 1.93 10.73 -3.78
CA ALA A 114 3.02 11.13 -4.69
C ALA A 114 2.94 10.48 -6.08
N TRP A 115 2.31 9.30 -6.19
CA TRP A 115 2.11 8.61 -7.47
C TRP A 115 1.27 9.43 -8.44
N ARG A 116 0.36 10.29 -7.94
CA ARG A 116 -0.44 11.22 -8.77
C ARG A 116 0.43 12.25 -9.48
N GLU A 117 1.63 12.50 -8.97
CA GLU A 117 2.65 13.37 -9.57
C GLU A 117 3.74 12.58 -10.32
N GLY A 118 3.50 11.28 -10.59
CA GLY A 118 4.47 10.42 -11.25
C GLY A 118 5.68 10.07 -10.37
N LYS A 119 5.54 10.08 -9.04
CA LYS A 119 6.64 9.80 -8.10
C LYS A 119 6.30 8.68 -7.12
N VAL A 120 7.31 7.98 -6.63
CA VAL A 120 7.23 7.08 -5.48
C VAL A 120 8.20 7.57 -4.42
N ILE A 121 7.73 7.72 -3.19
CA ILE A 121 8.55 8.11 -2.05
C ILE A 121 8.62 6.94 -1.07
N LEU A 122 9.79 6.31 -1.00
CA LEU A 122 10.07 5.16 -0.15
C LEU A 122 10.58 5.64 1.21
N LYS A 123 9.91 5.22 2.28
CA LYS A 123 10.35 5.44 3.66
C LYS A 123 10.32 4.11 4.41
N ASN A 124 11.47 3.43 4.44
CA ASN A 124 11.62 2.11 5.04
C ASN A 124 10.65 1.07 4.42
N GLN A 125 10.38 1.20 3.13
CA GLN A 125 9.44 0.36 2.37
C GLN A 125 10.14 -0.89 1.86
N THR A 126 9.44 -2.03 1.81
CA THR A 126 10.02 -3.27 1.27
C THR A 126 10.23 -3.15 -0.24
N LEU A 127 11.22 -3.85 -0.80
CA LEU A 127 11.45 -3.90 -2.23
C LEU A 127 10.21 -4.41 -2.97
N ASP A 128 9.52 -5.39 -2.40
CA ASP A 128 8.31 -5.98 -2.97
C ASP A 128 7.15 -4.97 -3.04
N ASP A 129 6.94 -4.18 -1.98
CA ASP A 129 5.95 -3.10 -2.00
C ASP A 129 6.34 -1.99 -2.99
N ALA A 130 7.63 -1.63 -3.07
CA ALA A 130 8.11 -0.62 -4.00
C ALA A 130 7.90 -1.08 -5.46
N VAL A 131 8.26 -2.32 -5.79
CA VAL A 131 8.02 -2.92 -7.10
C VAL A 131 6.52 -2.99 -7.42
N ALA A 132 5.67 -3.30 -6.45
CA ALA A 132 4.22 -3.27 -6.65
C ALA A 132 3.68 -1.87 -6.98
N ASP A 133 4.27 -0.81 -6.39
CA ASP A 133 3.93 0.58 -6.73
C ASP A 133 4.39 0.94 -8.14
N PHE A 134 5.62 0.57 -8.53
CA PHE A 134 6.11 0.75 -9.91
C PHE A 134 5.22 0.02 -10.92
N ASN A 135 4.93 -1.26 -10.70
CA ASN A 135 4.16 -2.06 -11.64
C ASN A 135 2.69 -1.61 -11.79
N ARG A 136 2.19 -0.78 -10.86
CA ARG A 136 0.84 -0.21 -10.98
C ARG A 136 0.80 1.01 -11.89
N TYR A 137 1.88 1.77 -11.96
CA TYR A 137 1.86 3.12 -12.56
C TYR A 137 2.95 3.36 -13.61
N SER A 138 3.92 2.47 -13.74
CA SER A 138 5.02 2.54 -14.70
C SER A 138 4.72 1.69 -15.93
N PRO A 139 5.18 2.09 -17.14
CA PRO A 139 5.00 1.29 -18.35
C PRO A 139 5.81 -0.01 -18.36
N LYS A 140 6.93 -0.08 -17.62
CA LYS A 140 7.75 -1.29 -17.54
C LYS A 140 7.43 -2.12 -16.31
N THR A 141 7.43 -3.42 -16.49
CA THR A 141 7.22 -4.36 -15.40
C THR A 141 8.56 -4.65 -14.70
N ILE A 142 8.60 -4.57 -13.39
CA ILE A 142 9.73 -4.98 -12.58
C ILE A 142 9.40 -6.34 -11.94
N VAL A 143 10.31 -7.30 -12.08
CA VAL A 143 10.19 -8.65 -11.55
C VAL A 143 11.33 -8.92 -10.58
N ILE A 144 10.98 -9.25 -9.33
CA ILE A 144 11.94 -9.71 -8.33
C ILE A 144 12.11 -11.22 -8.52
N VAL A 145 13.28 -11.63 -9.03
CA VAL A 145 13.60 -13.05 -9.31
C VAL A 145 13.99 -13.77 -8.05
N ASP A 146 14.82 -13.15 -7.22
CA ASP A 146 15.24 -13.72 -5.93
C ASP A 146 14.27 -13.32 -4.81
N ALA A 147 13.54 -14.31 -4.28
CA ALA A 147 12.57 -14.10 -3.21
C ALA A 147 13.20 -13.54 -1.92
N ALA A 148 14.50 -13.79 -1.66
CA ALA A 148 15.21 -13.26 -0.50
C ALA A 148 15.33 -11.73 -0.52
N LEU A 149 15.13 -11.10 -1.68
CA LEU A 149 15.20 -9.64 -1.83
C LEU A 149 13.89 -8.93 -1.46
N ARG A 150 12.76 -9.63 -1.44
CA ARG A 150 11.42 -9.03 -1.29
C ARG A 150 11.29 -8.18 -0.03
N ASP A 151 11.84 -8.66 1.09
CA ASP A 151 11.75 -8.00 2.40
C ASP A 151 12.83 -6.94 2.63
N LYS A 152 13.77 -6.73 1.69
CA LYS A 152 14.81 -5.71 1.79
C LYS A 152 14.18 -4.33 1.81
N ARG A 153 14.65 -3.46 2.70
CA ARG A 153 14.04 -2.15 2.93
C ARG A 153 14.81 -1.05 2.24
N LEU A 154 14.07 -0.16 1.60
CA LEU A 154 14.60 0.93 0.79
C LEU A 154 14.10 2.28 1.28
N PHE A 155 14.92 3.29 1.01
CA PHE A 155 14.64 4.70 1.20
C PHE A 155 14.98 5.42 -0.11
N GLY A 156 14.24 6.47 -0.42
CA GLY A 156 14.53 7.27 -1.60
C GLY A 156 13.26 7.83 -2.22
N GLN A 157 13.46 8.63 -3.26
CA GLN A 157 12.39 9.17 -4.07
C GLN A 157 12.72 8.93 -5.52
N TYR A 158 11.76 8.35 -6.24
CA TYR A 158 11.94 7.91 -7.61
C TYR A 158 10.81 8.45 -8.48
N LYS A 159 11.11 8.68 -9.76
CA LYS A 159 10.06 8.93 -10.75
C LYS A 159 9.57 7.62 -11.34
N LEU A 160 8.26 7.51 -11.54
CA LEU A 160 7.60 6.32 -12.08
C LEU A 160 7.85 6.13 -13.58
N ASP A 161 8.27 7.17 -14.30
CA ASP A 161 8.64 7.16 -15.71
C ASP A 161 10.10 6.74 -15.96
N ALA A 162 10.89 6.53 -14.90
CA ALA A 162 12.27 6.09 -14.98
C ALA A 162 12.54 4.87 -14.06
N PRO A 163 11.83 3.74 -14.26
CA PRO A 163 11.97 2.54 -13.43
C PRO A 163 13.37 1.91 -13.49
N GLU A 164 14.14 2.15 -14.56
CA GLU A 164 15.52 1.69 -14.69
C GLU A 164 16.44 2.32 -13.65
N LEU A 165 16.26 3.61 -13.32
CA LEU A 165 17.07 4.29 -12.30
C LEU A 165 16.83 3.67 -10.93
N PHE A 166 15.57 3.36 -10.62
CA PHE A 166 15.24 2.64 -9.40
C PHE A 166 15.91 1.26 -9.36
N ALA A 167 15.86 0.50 -10.46
CA ALA A 167 16.49 -0.82 -10.50
C ALA A 167 18.02 -0.77 -10.38
N GLN A 168 18.66 0.24 -10.99
CA GLN A 168 20.11 0.48 -10.86
C GLN A 168 20.51 0.83 -9.42
N ASP A 169 19.73 1.66 -8.74
CA ASP A 169 19.93 1.97 -7.33
C ASP A 169 19.79 0.70 -6.47
N VAL A 170 18.75 -0.11 -6.71
CA VAL A 170 18.56 -1.39 -6.00
C VAL A 170 19.73 -2.33 -6.24
N SER A 171 20.21 -2.43 -7.48
CA SER A 171 21.39 -3.22 -7.85
C SER A 171 22.61 -2.80 -7.04
N THR A 172 22.85 -1.50 -6.95
CA THR A 172 24.00 -0.91 -6.25
C THR A 172 23.90 -1.09 -4.74
N VAL A 173 22.74 -0.79 -4.14
CA VAL A 173 22.54 -0.82 -2.69
C VAL A 173 22.50 -2.23 -2.14
N LEU A 174 21.91 -3.18 -2.87
CA LEU A 174 21.78 -4.57 -2.41
C LEU A 174 22.86 -5.49 -2.96
N ASP A 175 23.76 -4.98 -3.82
CA ASP A 175 24.78 -5.74 -4.54
C ASP A 175 24.18 -6.95 -5.29
N VAL A 176 23.14 -6.68 -6.08
CA VAL A 176 22.39 -7.70 -6.82
C VAL A 176 22.41 -7.42 -8.31
N PRO A 177 22.51 -8.45 -9.17
CA PRO A 177 22.49 -8.25 -10.59
C PRO A 177 21.08 -7.85 -11.07
N ILE A 178 21.03 -7.03 -12.11
CA ILE A 178 19.80 -6.72 -12.83
C ILE A 178 19.93 -7.07 -14.31
N ALA A 179 18.81 -7.39 -14.95
CA ALA A 179 18.70 -7.54 -16.39
C ALA A 179 17.55 -6.67 -16.90
N ILE A 180 17.82 -5.83 -17.89
CA ILE A 180 16.84 -4.88 -18.43
C ILE A 180 16.51 -5.28 -19.86
N THR A 181 15.22 -5.32 -20.17
CA THR A 181 14.69 -5.55 -21.52
C THR A 181 13.83 -4.35 -21.96
N ALA A 182 13.21 -4.44 -23.15
CA ALA A 182 12.30 -3.42 -23.64
C ALA A 182 11.14 -3.16 -22.65
N ASP A 183 10.51 -4.22 -22.14
CA ASP A 183 9.29 -4.10 -21.33
C ASP A 183 9.45 -4.52 -19.86
N THR A 184 10.52 -5.27 -19.53
CA THR A 184 10.69 -5.87 -18.21
C THR A 184 12.09 -5.64 -17.63
N ILE A 185 12.15 -5.35 -16.34
CA ILE A 185 13.37 -5.28 -15.53
C ILE A 185 13.36 -6.43 -14.54
N PHE A 186 14.41 -7.23 -14.51
CA PHE A 186 14.58 -8.34 -13.57
C PHE A 186 15.60 -7.97 -12.50
N ILE A 187 15.21 -8.05 -11.23
CA ILE A 187 16.09 -7.85 -10.08
C ILE A 187 16.51 -9.22 -9.53
N GLY A 188 17.81 -9.44 -9.36
CA GLY A 188 18.40 -10.72 -8.95
C GLY A 188 18.74 -11.65 -10.12
N ARG A 189 18.80 -11.14 -11.36
CA ARG A 189 19.19 -11.89 -12.56
C ARG A 189 20.30 -11.16 -13.29
N LYS A 190 21.37 -11.87 -13.68
CA LYS A 190 22.42 -11.32 -14.58
C LYS A 190 21.86 -11.20 -16.00
N THR A 191 22.25 -10.14 -16.70
CA THR A 191 21.99 -10.03 -18.14
C THR A 191 22.62 -11.22 -18.85
N GLY A 192 21.78 -12.11 -19.41
CA GLY A 192 22.26 -13.23 -20.22
C GLY A 192 22.69 -12.71 -21.58
N GLY A 193 23.94 -12.98 -21.97
CA GLY A 193 24.42 -12.77 -23.33
C GLY A 193 23.70 -13.73 -24.27
N GLY A 194 22.74 -13.21 -25.03
CA GLY A 194 22.26 -13.88 -26.23
C GLY A 194 23.23 -13.60 -27.37
N GLN A 195 24.13 -14.54 -27.63
CA GLN A 195 24.49 -14.87 -29.00
C GLN A 195 24.05 -16.31 -29.22
N ASP A 196 23.01 -16.45 -30.03
CA ASP A 196 22.64 -17.73 -30.62
C ASP A 196 23.83 -18.26 -31.41
N GLY A 197 24.17 -19.52 -31.15
CA GLY A 197 25.09 -20.27 -31.98
C GLY A 197 24.54 -20.35 -33.41
N ILE A 198 25.41 -20.04 -34.35
CA ILE A 198 25.29 -20.48 -35.75
C ILE A 198 25.92 -21.87 -35.84
#